data_AF-A0A484D9I8-F1
#
_entry.id   AF-A0A484D9I8-F1
#
_cell.length_a   1.000
_cell.length_b   1.000
_cell.length_c   1.000
_cell.angle_alpha   90.00
_cell.angle_beta   90.00
_cell.angle_gamma   90.00
#
_symmetry.space_group_name_H-M   'P 1'
#
loop_
_entity.id
_entity.type
_entity.pdbx_description
1 polymer ?
#
loop_
_entity_poly.entity_id
_entity_poly.type
_entity_poly.pdbx_seq_one_letter_code
_entity_poly.pdbx_strand_id
1 'polypeptide(L)'
;MQFWPPLQVDGVKRNMLYLFSPTTLAFSLGLHTYIYTDNGFEFSLSKEGIVSISLSSKYANATCGLCGNFNSDPANELTANGPEEHLSPEHFGKAWRSGQNPWCVEGCLGGSCPKCSSERLARFSDLEACGKILEVNGPFRNCHGKVDPSSFYKHCISDLCLHRGLQPALCHSQAEYTAVCLSYKATVYAWRSPGFCYPSCPSSTSYSMSSASIPLCLGCKNNTVEMPPNVGENCLC
;
A
#
# COMPACT_ATOMS: atom_id res chain seq x y z
N MET A 1 16.47 -8.82 -14.21
CA MET A 1 15.56 -7.77 -14.72
C MET A 1 15.39 -6.73 -13.63
N GLN A 2 15.47 -5.45 -13.95
CA GLN A 2 15.24 -4.35 -13.01
C GLN A 2 13.73 -4.22 -12.78
N PHE A 3 13.27 -4.43 -11.55
CA PHE A 3 11.84 -4.48 -11.22
C PHE A 3 11.17 -3.10 -11.20
N TRP A 4 11.95 -2.05 -11.00
CA TRP A 4 11.45 -0.69 -10.79
C TRP A 4 11.93 0.24 -11.90
N PRO A 5 11.04 1.08 -12.48
CA PRO A 5 11.47 2.13 -13.39
C PRO A 5 12.38 3.13 -12.66
N PRO A 6 13.27 3.84 -13.39
CA PRO A 6 14.08 4.89 -12.79
C PRO A 6 13.19 6.00 -12.23
N LEU A 7 13.61 6.58 -11.11
CA LEU A 7 12.98 7.75 -10.52
C LEU A 7 13.20 8.96 -11.44
N GLN A 8 12.20 9.83 -11.59
CA GLN A 8 12.38 11.11 -12.28
C GLN A 8 12.40 12.25 -11.26
N VAL A 9 13.47 13.04 -11.26
CA VAL A 9 13.66 14.20 -10.37
C VAL A 9 13.98 15.41 -11.24
N ASP A 10 13.15 16.44 -11.16
CA ASP A 10 13.26 17.67 -11.97
C ASP A 10 13.38 17.38 -13.47
N GLY A 11 12.59 16.41 -13.95
CA GLY A 11 12.60 15.97 -15.34
C GLY A 11 13.74 15.00 -15.72
N VAL A 12 14.70 14.75 -14.84
CA VAL A 12 15.87 13.90 -15.12
C VAL A 12 15.69 12.50 -14.51
N LYS A 13 15.94 11.45 -15.30
CA LYS A 13 15.95 10.06 -14.82
C LYS A 13 17.16 9.82 -13.92
N ARG A 14 16.91 9.27 -12.74
CA ARG A 14 17.90 8.91 -11.72
C ARG A 14 17.80 7.43 -11.41
N ASN A 15 18.97 6.81 -11.22
CA ASN A 15 19.03 5.44 -10.74
C ASN A 15 18.76 5.41 -9.23
N MET A 16 18.03 4.40 -8.78
CA MET A 16 17.98 4.05 -7.36
C MET A 16 19.26 3.26 -7.02
N LEU A 17 19.96 3.51 -5.93
CA LEU A 17 19.76 4.44 -4.82
C LEU A 17 20.08 5.91 -5.17
N TYR A 18 19.25 6.85 -4.70
CA TYR A 18 19.40 8.29 -4.98
C TYR A 18 19.29 9.14 -3.71
N LEU A 19 20.35 9.89 -3.41
CA LEU A 19 20.39 10.89 -2.33
C LEU A 19 19.98 12.25 -2.91
N PHE A 20 18.84 12.80 -2.46
CA PHE A 20 18.42 14.15 -2.83
C PHE A 20 19.15 15.22 -2.03
N SER A 21 19.39 14.90 -0.76
CA SER A 21 20.10 15.73 0.22
C SER A 21 20.78 14.80 1.23
N PRO A 22 21.56 15.33 2.20
CA PRO A 22 22.10 14.52 3.29
C PRO A 22 21.03 13.81 4.14
N THR A 23 19.79 14.28 4.06
CA THR A 23 18.68 13.88 4.93
C THR A 23 17.54 13.18 4.18
N THR A 24 17.59 13.12 2.85
CA THR A 24 16.51 12.60 2.01
C THR A 24 17.06 11.59 1.00
N LEU A 25 16.49 10.39 1.02
CA LEU A 25 16.95 9.22 0.29
C LEU A 25 15.80 8.53 -0.42
N ALA A 26 15.98 8.17 -1.68
CA ALA A 26 15.13 7.21 -2.38
C ALA A 26 15.90 5.96 -2.76
N PHE A 27 15.26 4.80 -2.61
CA PHE A 27 15.85 3.53 -2.98
C PHE A 27 14.75 2.49 -3.26
N SER A 28 15.13 1.40 -3.93
CA SER A 28 14.25 0.24 -4.11
C SER A 28 14.86 -0.96 -3.40
N LEU A 29 14.01 -1.71 -2.69
CA LEU A 29 14.39 -2.95 -2.03
C LEU A 29 13.33 -3.99 -2.39
N GLY A 30 13.76 -5.01 -3.16
CA GLY A 30 12.93 -6.12 -3.60
C GLY A 30 11.57 -5.69 -4.15
N LEU A 31 10.53 -5.85 -3.31
CA LEU A 31 9.13 -5.63 -3.66
C LEU A 31 8.63 -4.21 -3.46
N HIS A 32 9.50 -3.28 -3.04
CA HIS A 32 9.09 -1.94 -2.67
C HIS A 32 10.09 -0.88 -3.17
N THR A 33 9.56 0.31 -3.43
CA THR A 33 10.33 1.54 -3.55
C THR A 33 10.01 2.45 -2.38
N TYR A 34 11.03 3.09 -1.83
CA TYR A 34 10.94 3.93 -0.64
C TYR A 34 11.46 5.33 -0.93
N ILE A 35 10.84 6.32 -0.28
CA ILE A 35 11.41 7.66 -0.09
C ILE A 35 11.40 7.92 1.41
N TYR A 36 12.58 8.18 1.96
CA TYR A 36 12.79 8.40 3.38
C TYR A 36 13.39 9.77 3.61
N THR A 37 12.97 10.39 4.71
CA THR A 37 13.58 11.60 5.24
C THR A 37 13.87 11.42 6.74
N ASP A 38 15.00 11.94 7.20
CA ASP A 38 15.38 11.90 8.63
C ASP A 38 14.41 12.68 9.55
N ASN A 39 13.58 13.51 8.95
CA ASN A 39 12.63 14.34 9.63
C ASN A 39 11.36 13.52 9.99
N GLY A 40 11.23 12.27 9.53
CA GLY A 40 10.10 11.41 9.87
C GLY A 40 8.95 11.48 8.87
N PHE A 41 9.23 11.79 7.61
CA PHE A 41 8.38 11.41 6.48
C PHE A 41 8.96 10.14 5.82
N GLU A 42 8.12 9.13 5.67
CA GLU A 42 8.42 7.91 4.92
C GLU A 42 7.29 7.61 3.94
N PHE A 43 7.66 7.31 2.70
CA PHE A 43 6.78 6.86 1.64
C PHE A 43 7.24 5.50 1.17
N SER A 44 6.30 4.59 0.90
CA SER A 44 6.58 3.35 0.20
C SER A 44 5.53 3.05 -0.87
N LEU A 45 5.99 2.41 -1.95
CA LEU A 45 5.18 1.88 -3.04
C LEU A 45 5.52 0.41 -3.23
N SER A 46 4.54 -0.47 -3.04
CA SER A 46 4.71 -1.91 -3.29
C SER A 46 4.54 -2.25 -4.77
N LYS A 47 5.06 -3.42 -5.17
CA LYS A 47 4.91 -3.95 -6.53
C LYS A 47 3.43 -4.15 -6.92
N GLU A 48 2.59 -4.45 -5.94
CA GLU A 48 1.14 -4.57 -6.08
C GLU A 48 0.43 -3.21 -6.20
N GLY A 49 1.15 -2.09 -6.10
CA GLY A 49 0.60 -0.75 -6.24
C GLY A 49 0.05 -0.15 -4.94
N ILE A 50 0.40 -0.72 -3.79
CA ILE A 50 -0.02 -0.19 -2.48
C ILE A 50 0.90 0.97 -2.12
N VAL A 51 0.30 2.13 -1.84
CA VAL A 51 1.00 3.32 -1.37
C VAL A 51 0.83 3.43 0.13
N SER A 52 1.95 3.60 0.85
CA SER A 52 1.93 3.89 2.29
C SER A 52 2.69 5.17 2.58
N ILE A 53 2.14 5.98 3.48
CA ILE A 53 2.75 7.21 3.99
C ILE A 53 2.76 7.11 5.51
N SER A 54 3.95 7.21 6.10
CA SER A 54 4.14 7.27 7.54
C SER A 54 4.73 8.62 7.93
N LEU A 55 4.10 9.27 8.90
CA LEU A 55 4.46 10.60 9.38
C LEU A 55 4.74 10.58 10.88
N SER A 56 5.82 11.24 11.28
CA SER A 56 6.08 11.61 12.66
C SER A 56 4.96 12.50 13.21
N SER A 57 4.68 12.39 14.51
CA SER A 57 3.69 13.20 15.23
C SER A 57 3.93 14.71 15.13
N LYS A 58 5.14 15.14 14.74
CA LYS A 58 5.43 16.55 14.45
C LYS A 58 4.56 17.14 13.31
N TYR A 59 3.99 16.29 12.46
CA TYR A 59 3.10 16.70 11.36
C TYR A 59 1.62 16.77 11.78
N ALA A 60 1.30 16.50 13.05
CA ALA A 60 -0.07 16.54 13.53
C ALA A 60 -0.73 17.89 13.25
N ASN A 61 -1.97 17.86 12.76
CA ASN A 61 -2.75 19.04 12.32
C ASN A 61 -2.14 19.83 11.16
N ALA A 62 -1.07 19.35 10.53
CA ALA A 62 -0.37 20.03 9.45
C ALA A 62 -0.53 19.34 8.09
N THR A 63 -1.28 18.24 8.03
CA THR A 63 -1.57 17.55 6.76
C THR A 63 -2.86 18.07 6.15
N CYS A 64 -2.95 17.96 4.84
CA CYS A 64 -4.18 18.16 4.11
C CYS A 64 -4.12 17.27 2.86
N GLY A 65 -5.19 16.52 2.58
CA GLY A 65 -5.24 15.58 1.47
C GLY A 65 -6.31 14.52 1.65
N LEU A 66 -6.29 13.53 0.77
CA LEU A 66 -7.17 12.34 0.87
C LEU A 66 -6.91 11.50 2.13
N CYS A 67 -5.76 11.66 2.78
CA CYS A 67 -5.41 11.02 4.05
C CYS A 67 -5.78 11.85 5.28
N GLY A 68 -6.56 12.92 5.12
CA GLY A 68 -7.06 13.73 6.22
C GLY A 68 -6.06 14.75 6.78
N ASN A 69 -6.36 15.23 7.99
CA ASN A 69 -5.65 16.34 8.65
C ASN A 69 -4.75 15.91 9.81
N PHE A 70 -4.71 14.61 10.11
CA PHE A 70 -3.84 14.01 11.12
C PHE A 70 -3.99 14.63 12.53
N ASN A 71 -5.24 14.88 12.95
CA ASN A 71 -5.58 15.43 14.27
C ASN A 71 -6.06 14.36 15.29
N SER A 72 -6.06 13.07 14.90
CA SER A 72 -6.56 11.94 15.69
C SER A 72 -8.08 11.92 15.94
N ASP A 73 -8.86 12.73 15.22
CA ASP A 73 -10.32 12.72 15.27
C ASP A 73 -10.91 12.04 14.02
N PRO A 74 -11.30 10.76 14.11
CA PRO A 74 -11.83 10.01 12.98
C PRO A 74 -13.15 10.58 12.45
N ALA A 75 -13.83 11.44 13.21
CA ALA A 75 -15.08 12.03 12.77
C ALA A 75 -14.84 12.97 11.57
N ASN A 76 -13.75 13.74 11.56
CA ASN A 76 -13.56 14.84 10.61
C ASN A 76 -12.60 14.52 9.45
N GLU A 77 -12.26 13.26 9.23
CA GLU A 77 -11.31 12.85 8.18
C GLU A 77 -11.79 13.16 6.76
N LEU A 78 -13.10 13.27 6.55
CA LEU A 78 -13.72 13.63 5.26
C LEU A 78 -14.06 15.13 5.15
N THR A 79 -13.17 15.99 5.64
CA THR A 79 -13.34 17.45 5.57
C THR A 79 -12.38 18.06 4.54
N ALA A 80 -12.90 18.83 3.59
CA ALA A 80 -12.08 19.56 2.62
C ALA A 80 -12.08 21.06 2.94
N ASN A 81 -10.92 21.63 3.29
CA ASN A 81 -10.67 23.07 3.46
C ASN A 81 -11.70 23.85 4.31
N GLY A 82 -11.57 23.81 5.64
CA GLY A 82 -12.32 24.69 6.57
C GLY A 82 -13.26 23.96 7.53
N PRO A 83 -14.07 24.68 8.34
CA PRO A 83 -14.84 24.11 9.46
C PRO A 83 -16.20 23.51 9.06
N GLU A 84 -16.53 23.34 7.78
CA GLU A 84 -17.87 22.90 7.37
C GLU A 84 -17.90 21.62 6.53
N GLU A 85 -18.89 20.79 6.90
CA GLU A 85 -19.44 19.55 6.34
C GLU A 85 -18.53 18.34 6.15
N HIS A 86 -18.90 17.26 6.86
CA HIS A 86 -18.52 15.90 6.52
C HIS A 86 -19.02 15.60 5.10
N LEU A 87 -18.11 15.59 4.13
CA LEU A 87 -18.45 15.29 2.76
C LEU A 87 -18.72 13.79 2.62
N SER A 88 -19.61 13.42 1.67
CA SER A 88 -19.65 12.03 1.23
C SER A 88 -18.28 11.65 0.63
N PRO A 89 -17.85 10.37 0.70
CA PRO A 89 -16.57 9.95 0.15
C PRO A 89 -16.34 10.40 -1.30
N GLU A 90 -17.39 10.43 -2.12
CA GLU A 90 -17.34 10.88 -3.50
C GLU A 90 -17.08 12.39 -3.62
N HIS A 91 -17.78 13.20 -2.82
CA HIS A 91 -17.58 14.64 -2.81
C HIS A 91 -16.21 15.02 -2.21
N PHE A 92 -15.78 14.30 -1.17
CA PHE A 92 -14.45 14.47 -0.60
C PHE A 92 -13.35 14.17 -1.62
N GLY A 93 -13.46 13.04 -2.33
CA GLY A 93 -12.52 12.67 -3.40
C GLY A 93 -12.47 13.72 -4.52
N LYS A 94 -13.63 14.26 -4.89
CA LYS A 94 -13.75 15.33 -5.89
C LYS A 94 -13.06 16.63 -5.45
N ALA A 95 -13.17 17.01 -4.17
CA ALA A 95 -12.57 18.23 -3.64
C ALA A 95 -11.03 18.22 -3.68
N TRP A 96 -10.42 17.03 -3.64
CA TRP A 96 -8.96 16.84 -3.72
C TRP A 96 -8.41 16.64 -5.14
N ARG A 97 -9.24 16.81 -6.17
CA ARG A 97 -8.80 16.69 -7.55
C ARG A 97 -7.72 17.73 -7.87
N SER A 98 -6.60 17.27 -8.42
CA SER A 98 -5.48 18.13 -8.84
C SER A 98 -5.06 17.86 -10.28
N GLY A 99 -4.58 18.90 -10.96
CA GLY A 99 -4.13 18.86 -12.35
C GLY A 99 -5.26 18.96 -13.39
N GLN A 100 -4.89 19.41 -14.60
CA GLN A 100 -5.76 19.43 -15.76
C GLN A 100 -5.49 18.19 -16.61
N ASN A 101 -6.33 17.16 -16.45
CA ASN A 101 -6.33 16.01 -17.33
C ASN A 101 -7.72 15.90 -17.98
N PRO A 102 -7.85 16.13 -19.30
CA PRO A 102 -9.13 16.00 -20.02
C PRO A 102 -9.76 14.60 -19.91
N TRP A 103 -8.96 13.58 -19.61
CA TRP A 103 -9.40 12.20 -19.44
C TRP A 103 -9.78 11.85 -18.00
N CYS A 104 -9.57 12.76 -17.04
CA CYS A 104 -10.05 12.59 -15.68
C CYS A 104 -11.53 12.99 -15.64
N VAL A 105 -12.41 11.99 -15.55
CA VAL A 105 -13.86 12.18 -15.45
C VAL A 105 -14.32 11.94 -14.01
N GLU A 106 -15.46 12.51 -13.65
CA GLU A 106 -16.12 12.17 -12.39
C GLU A 106 -16.81 10.81 -12.52
N GLY A 107 -16.62 9.94 -11.53
CA GLY A 107 -17.14 8.58 -11.56
C GLY A 107 -16.44 7.69 -12.60
N CYS A 108 -17.21 6.81 -13.23
CA CYS A 108 -16.69 5.88 -14.23
C CYS A 108 -16.91 6.38 -15.66
N LEU A 109 -15.96 6.05 -16.54
CA LEU A 109 -16.10 6.30 -17.98
C LEU A 109 -17.41 5.70 -18.50
N GLY A 110 -18.18 6.50 -19.23
CA GLY A 110 -19.51 6.12 -19.73
C GLY A 110 -20.68 6.45 -18.79
N GLY A 111 -20.44 7.17 -17.69
CA GLY A 111 -21.49 7.75 -16.84
C GLY A 111 -22.13 6.80 -15.82
N SER A 112 -21.81 5.50 -15.88
CA SER A 112 -22.25 4.52 -14.89
C SER A 112 -21.12 3.56 -14.52
N CYS A 113 -20.89 3.38 -13.22
CA CYS A 113 -19.91 2.40 -12.76
C CYS A 113 -20.41 0.96 -12.95
N PRO A 114 -19.52 0.03 -13.34
CA PRO A 114 -19.87 -1.37 -13.44
C PRO A 114 -20.40 -1.89 -12.10
N LYS A 115 -21.52 -2.61 -12.16
CA LYS A 115 -22.14 -3.23 -10.99
C LYS A 115 -21.88 -4.72 -10.95
N CYS A 116 -21.80 -5.24 -9.74
CA CYS A 116 -21.59 -6.64 -9.43
C CYS A 116 -22.88 -7.26 -8.91
N SER A 117 -23.37 -8.32 -9.55
CA SER A 117 -24.49 -9.10 -9.00
C SER A 117 -24.03 -9.87 -7.76
N SER A 118 -24.95 -10.16 -6.85
CA SER A 118 -24.70 -11.00 -5.67
C SER A 118 -24.10 -12.37 -6.06
N GLU A 119 -24.61 -12.97 -7.14
CA GLU A 119 -24.09 -14.23 -7.69
C GLU A 119 -22.62 -14.11 -8.10
N ARG A 120 -22.21 -13.01 -8.74
CA ARG A 120 -20.82 -12.81 -9.18
C ARG A 120 -19.90 -12.56 -7.99
N LEU A 121 -20.35 -11.82 -6.99
CA LEU A 121 -19.59 -11.59 -5.75
C LEU A 121 -19.35 -12.91 -5.00
N ALA A 122 -20.38 -13.77 -4.90
CA ALA A 122 -20.30 -15.04 -4.19
C ALA A 122 -19.24 -16.00 -4.76
N ARG A 123 -18.85 -15.85 -6.04
CA ARG A 123 -17.79 -16.65 -6.69
C ARG A 123 -16.39 -16.39 -6.15
N PHE A 124 -16.20 -15.32 -5.39
CA PHE A 124 -14.89 -14.94 -4.84
C PHE A 124 -14.82 -15.08 -3.31
N SER A 125 -15.88 -15.65 -2.71
CA SER A 125 -16.01 -15.82 -1.26
C SER A 125 -15.23 -17.01 -0.70
N ASP A 126 -14.68 -17.87 -1.55
CA ASP A 126 -13.96 -19.07 -1.14
C ASP A 126 -12.55 -18.78 -0.58
N LEU A 127 -11.96 -19.78 0.09
CA LEU A 127 -10.65 -19.70 0.75
C LEU A 127 -9.45 -19.59 -0.22
N GLU A 128 -9.65 -19.94 -1.49
CA GLU A 128 -8.63 -19.77 -2.54
C GLU A 128 -8.69 -18.35 -3.14
N ALA A 129 -9.71 -17.55 -2.78
CA ALA A 129 -9.86 -16.16 -3.15
C ALA A 129 -9.93 -15.25 -1.91
N CYS A 130 -10.99 -14.44 -1.76
CA CYS A 130 -11.08 -13.45 -0.69
C CYS A 130 -11.39 -14.05 0.68
N GLY A 131 -11.98 -15.24 0.73
CA GLY A 131 -12.31 -15.93 1.98
C GLY A 131 -11.09 -16.16 2.88
N LYS A 132 -9.89 -16.23 2.30
CA LYS A 132 -8.61 -16.32 3.05
C LYS A 132 -8.42 -15.19 4.05
N ILE A 133 -8.96 -13.99 3.77
CA ILE A 133 -8.90 -12.82 4.68
C ILE A 133 -9.66 -13.10 5.97
N LEU A 134 -10.73 -13.90 5.92
CA LEU A 134 -11.60 -14.22 7.06
C LEU A 134 -11.21 -15.52 7.77
N GLU A 135 -10.21 -16.25 7.28
CA GLU A 135 -9.89 -17.58 7.79
C GLU A 135 -9.34 -17.50 9.22
N VAL A 136 -10.12 -18.00 10.20
CA VAL A 136 -9.83 -17.91 11.64
C VAL A 136 -8.46 -18.49 12.01
N ASN A 137 -8.09 -19.62 11.40
CA ASN A 137 -6.79 -20.28 11.62
C ASN A 137 -5.80 -20.00 10.48
N GLY A 138 -6.13 -19.04 9.61
CA GLY A 138 -5.38 -18.73 8.41
C GLY A 138 -4.17 -17.83 8.64
N PRO A 139 -3.64 -17.23 7.56
CA PRO A 139 -2.41 -16.44 7.62
C PRO A 139 -2.56 -15.14 8.43
N PHE A 140 -3.77 -14.63 8.57
CA PHE A 140 -4.07 -13.35 9.23
C PHE A 140 -4.60 -13.48 10.66
N ARG A 141 -4.63 -14.69 11.23
CA ARG A 141 -5.26 -14.96 12.54
C ARG A 141 -4.86 -14.03 13.69
N ASN A 142 -3.59 -13.60 13.75
CA ASN A 142 -3.09 -12.70 14.79
C ASN A 142 -3.38 -11.22 14.50
N CYS A 143 -3.91 -10.91 13.32
CA CYS A 143 -4.28 -9.56 12.90
C CYS A 143 -5.76 -9.26 13.13
N HIS A 144 -6.65 -10.26 13.03
CA HIS A 144 -8.10 -10.08 13.17
C HIS A 144 -8.52 -9.35 14.46
N GLY A 145 -7.79 -9.55 15.56
CA GLY A 145 -8.04 -8.85 16.83
C GLY A 145 -7.54 -7.40 16.90
N LYS A 146 -6.74 -6.97 15.91
CA LYS A 146 -6.21 -5.60 15.80
C LYS A 146 -6.84 -4.81 14.66
N VAL A 147 -7.20 -5.50 13.57
CA VAL A 147 -7.76 -4.92 12.35
C VAL A 147 -8.92 -5.80 11.89
N ASP A 148 -10.13 -5.25 11.87
CA ASP A 148 -11.33 -5.98 11.42
C ASP A 148 -11.18 -6.40 9.94
N PRO A 149 -11.22 -7.70 9.62
CA PRO A 149 -11.08 -8.20 8.25
C PRO A 149 -12.32 -7.94 7.38
N SER A 150 -13.45 -7.54 7.96
CA SER A 150 -14.75 -7.51 7.27
C SER A 150 -14.80 -6.53 6.11
N SER A 151 -14.23 -5.34 6.26
CA SER A 151 -14.17 -4.32 5.20
C SER A 151 -13.23 -4.77 4.07
N PHE A 152 -12.04 -5.27 4.41
CA PHE A 152 -11.06 -5.80 3.45
C PHE A 152 -11.61 -6.97 2.63
N TYR A 153 -12.33 -7.90 3.28
CA TYR A 153 -13.01 -8.98 2.57
C TYR A 153 -14.06 -8.46 1.58
N LYS A 154 -14.90 -7.50 2.00
CA LYS A 154 -15.93 -6.91 1.13
C LYS A 154 -15.33 -6.15 -0.06
N HIS A 155 -14.24 -5.42 0.16
CA HIS A 155 -13.51 -4.75 -0.90
C HIS A 155 -12.89 -5.78 -1.86
N CYS A 156 -12.23 -6.81 -1.34
CA CYS A 156 -11.63 -7.87 -2.16
C CYS A 156 -12.64 -8.52 -3.13
N ILE A 157 -13.82 -8.92 -2.66
CA ILE A 157 -14.83 -9.55 -3.54
C ILE A 157 -15.39 -8.56 -4.57
N SER A 158 -15.50 -7.28 -4.20
CA SER A 158 -15.92 -6.20 -5.10
C SER A 158 -14.87 -5.99 -6.19
N ASP A 159 -13.60 -5.84 -5.82
CA ASP A 159 -12.50 -5.59 -6.73
C ASP A 159 -12.30 -6.75 -7.69
N LEU A 160 -12.32 -7.99 -7.20
CA LEU A 160 -12.29 -9.15 -8.09
C LEU A 160 -13.46 -9.17 -9.04
N CYS A 161 -14.66 -8.80 -8.59
CA CYS A 161 -15.79 -8.73 -9.49
C CYS A 161 -15.64 -7.65 -10.58
N LEU A 162 -15.17 -6.45 -10.23
CA LEU A 162 -14.93 -5.35 -11.16
C LEU A 162 -13.80 -5.70 -12.15
N HIS A 163 -12.77 -6.38 -11.66
CA HIS A 163 -11.65 -6.89 -12.45
C HIS A 163 -11.88 -8.28 -13.05
N ARG A 164 -13.11 -8.80 -13.03
CA ARG A 164 -13.50 -10.07 -13.68
C ARG A 164 -12.68 -11.29 -13.22
N GLY A 165 -12.29 -11.34 -11.96
CA GLY A 165 -11.58 -12.44 -11.33
C GLY A 165 -10.08 -12.48 -11.64
N LEU A 166 -9.49 -11.39 -12.15
CA LEU A 166 -8.07 -11.35 -12.46
C LEU A 166 -7.21 -11.51 -11.20
N GLN A 167 -6.28 -12.47 -11.24
CA GLN A 167 -5.38 -12.79 -10.12
C GLN A 167 -4.62 -11.57 -9.56
N PRO A 168 -4.14 -10.60 -10.37
CA PRO A 168 -3.51 -9.39 -9.82
C PRO A 168 -4.39 -8.60 -8.84
N ALA A 169 -5.72 -8.54 -9.04
CA ALA A 169 -6.63 -7.86 -8.12
C ALA A 169 -6.77 -8.61 -6.79
N LEU A 170 -6.80 -9.95 -6.83
CA LEU A 170 -6.75 -10.78 -5.63
C LEU A 170 -5.42 -10.57 -4.88
N CYS A 171 -4.28 -10.61 -5.58
CA CYS A 171 -2.98 -10.42 -4.95
C CYS A 171 -2.84 -9.03 -4.34
N HIS A 172 -3.36 -7.99 -5.00
CA HIS A 172 -3.44 -6.65 -4.44
C HIS A 172 -4.23 -6.62 -3.14
N SER A 173 -5.45 -7.18 -3.12
CA SER A 173 -6.31 -7.20 -1.93
C SER A 173 -5.69 -7.94 -0.74
N GLN A 174 -5.04 -9.08 -0.99
CA GLN A 174 -4.34 -9.85 0.05
C GLN A 174 -3.09 -9.13 0.57
N ALA A 175 -2.34 -8.48 -0.33
CA ALA A 175 -1.16 -7.68 0.03
C ALA A 175 -1.56 -6.41 0.80
N GLU A 176 -2.70 -5.80 0.50
CA GLU A 176 -3.22 -4.63 1.22
C GLU A 176 -3.52 -5.00 2.67
N TYR A 177 -4.28 -6.07 2.89
CA TYR A 177 -4.58 -6.52 4.26
C TYR A 177 -3.30 -6.92 5.00
N THR A 178 -2.34 -7.55 4.31
CA THR A 178 -1.01 -7.84 4.86
C THR A 178 -0.30 -6.57 5.32
N ALA A 179 -0.22 -5.54 4.48
CA ALA A 179 0.45 -4.29 4.78
C ALA A 179 -0.16 -3.59 6.01
N VAL A 180 -1.50 -3.56 6.09
CA VAL A 180 -2.22 -3.00 7.25
C VAL A 180 -1.96 -3.84 8.51
N CYS A 181 -2.01 -5.16 8.42
CA CYS A 181 -1.69 -6.02 9.56
C CYS A 181 -0.27 -5.77 10.11
N LEU A 182 0.71 -5.63 9.22
CA LEU A 182 2.10 -5.37 9.59
C LEU A 182 2.26 -3.97 10.21
N SER A 183 1.53 -2.95 9.75
CA SER A 183 1.57 -1.61 10.34
C SER A 183 1.02 -1.58 11.77
N TYR A 184 0.06 -2.46 12.08
CA TYR A 184 -0.44 -2.71 13.45
C TYR A 184 0.42 -3.71 14.24
N LYS A 185 1.63 -4.04 13.73
CA LYS A 185 2.57 -4.98 14.34
C LYS A 185 1.93 -6.35 14.62
N ALA A 186 1.01 -6.79 13.76
CA ALA A 186 0.46 -8.13 13.82
C ALA A 186 1.42 -9.11 13.14
N THR A 187 1.51 -10.34 13.66
CA THR A 187 2.20 -11.40 12.93
C THR A 187 1.32 -11.87 11.77
N VAL A 188 1.85 -11.81 10.55
CA VAL A 188 1.22 -12.39 9.37
C VAL A 188 2.01 -13.61 8.96
N TYR A 189 1.33 -14.74 8.75
CA TYR A 189 1.95 -15.99 8.30
C TYR A 189 1.91 -16.08 6.77
N ALA A 190 2.58 -17.09 6.22
CA ALA A 190 2.68 -17.26 4.76
C ALA A 190 1.29 -17.38 4.12
N TRP A 191 0.91 -16.35 3.34
CA TRP A 191 -0.31 -16.32 2.53
C TRP A 191 -0.02 -16.46 1.03
N ARG A 192 1.20 -16.11 0.60
CA ARG A 192 1.72 -16.39 -0.75
C ARG A 192 2.28 -17.79 -0.83
N SER A 193 2.08 -18.47 -1.96
CA SER A 193 2.63 -19.80 -2.23
C SER A 193 2.99 -19.94 -3.71
N PRO A 194 3.80 -20.92 -4.13
CA PRO A 194 4.09 -21.14 -5.54
C PRO A 194 2.80 -21.27 -6.37
N GLY A 195 2.64 -20.42 -7.39
CA GLY A 195 1.41 -20.34 -8.20
C GLY A 195 0.32 -19.42 -7.64
N PHE A 196 0.44 -18.99 -6.37
CA PHE A 196 -0.49 -18.08 -5.71
C PHE A 196 0.22 -16.82 -5.24
N CYS A 197 0.12 -15.75 -6.04
CA CYS A 197 0.69 -14.44 -5.73
C CYS A 197 2.19 -14.45 -5.41
N TYR A 198 2.93 -15.53 -5.72
CA TYR A 198 4.35 -15.60 -5.38
C TYR A 198 5.14 -14.51 -6.10
N PRO A 199 5.93 -13.69 -5.38
CA PRO A 199 6.64 -12.61 -6.02
C PRO A 199 7.87 -13.16 -6.74
N SER A 200 8.22 -12.51 -7.85
CA SER A 200 9.52 -12.73 -8.48
C SER A 200 10.57 -11.90 -7.75
N CYS A 201 11.53 -12.58 -7.12
CA CYS A 201 12.66 -11.95 -6.44
C CYS A 201 13.91 -11.91 -7.35
N PRO A 202 14.77 -10.89 -7.21
CA PRO A 202 16.08 -10.87 -7.86
C PRO A 202 16.94 -12.10 -7.51
N SER A 203 17.89 -12.44 -8.40
CA SER A 203 18.88 -13.50 -8.14
C SER A 203 19.59 -13.28 -6.80
N SER A 204 19.81 -14.37 -6.06
CA SER A 204 20.43 -14.38 -4.72
C SER A 204 19.61 -13.71 -3.61
N THR A 205 18.32 -13.44 -3.84
CA THR A 205 17.37 -13.04 -2.80
C THR A 205 16.19 -14.00 -2.74
N SER A 206 15.54 -14.09 -1.58
CA SER A 206 14.36 -14.92 -1.34
C SER A 206 13.26 -14.10 -0.70
N TYR A 207 12.01 -14.52 -0.95
CA TYR A 207 10.85 -13.88 -0.33
C TYR A 207 10.86 -14.10 1.18
N SER A 208 10.65 -13.02 1.94
CA SER A 208 10.62 -13.01 3.38
C SER A 208 9.47 -12.16 3.90
N MET A 209 8.82 -12.65 4.96
CA MET A 209 7.80 -11.94 5.73
C MET A 209 8.38 -11.28 7.00
N SER A 210 9.71 -11.15 7.08
CA SER A 210 10.36 -10.61 8.27
C SER A 210 10.09 -9.12 8.45
N SER A 211 9.67 -8.73 9.66
CA SER A 211 9.54 -7.33 10.09
C SER A 211 10.85 -6.74 10.62
N ALA A 212 11.95 -7.49 10.59
CA ALA A 212 13.24 -7.06 11.13
C ALA A 212 13.81 -5.86 10.37
N SER A 213 14.51 -4.99 11.09
CA SER A 213 15.33 -3.92 10.50
C SER A 213 16.43 -4.53 9.64
N ILE A 214 16.67 -3.93 8.48
CA ILE A 214 17.61 -4.44 7.49
C ILE A 214 18.67 -3.35 7.27
N PRO A 215 19.97 -3.69 7.41
CA PRO A 215 21.03 -2.77 7.04
C PRO A 215 21.05 -2.64 5.51
N LEU A 216 20.78 -1.44 5.00
CA LEU A 216 20.97 -1.13 3.59
C LEU A 216 22.40 -0.65 3.35
N CYS A 217 23.13 -1.34 2.49
CA CYS A 217 24.45 -0.92 2.04
C CYS A 217 24.33 0.25 1.05
N LEU A 218 24.78 1.45 1.43
CA LEU A 218 24.89 2.61 0.54
C LEU A 218 26.14 2.51 -0.34
N GLY A 219 26.19 1.51 -1.22
CA GLY A 219 27.31 1.28 -2.14
C GLY A 219 28.48 0.51 -1.53
N CYS A 220 29.67 0.60 -2.16
CA CYS A 220 30.86 -0.19 -1.81
C CYS A 220 31.67 0.36 -0.63
N LYS A 221 31.32 1.54 -0.10
CA LYS A 221 31.88 2.04 1.16
C LYS A 221 30.93 1.58 2.25
N ASN A 222 31.49 1.10 3.36
CA ASN A 222 30.83 0.43 4.50
C ASN A 222 29.80 1.29 5.28
N ASN A 223 29.04 2.13 4.59
CA ASN A 223 27.99 2.98 5.12
C ASN A 223 26.68 2.20 5.05
N THR A 224 26.19 1.77 6.20
CA THR A 224 24.87 1.15 6.33
C THR A 224 23.88 2.17 6.87
N VAL A 225 22.70 2.23 6.26
CA VAL A 225 21.53 2.89 6.87
C VAL A 225 20.65 1.79 7.44
N GLU A 226 20.33 1.88 8.72
CA GLU A 226 19.28 1.04 9.30
C GLU A 226 17.93 1.55 8.80
N MET A 227 17.22 0.69 8.07
CA MET A 227 15.82 0.98 7.76
C MET A 227 14.98 0.94 9.04
N PRO A 228 13.92 1.79 9.13
CA PRO A 228 12.92 1.67 10.15
C PRO A 228 12.42 0.22 10.24
N PRO A 229 12.11 -0.26 11.45
CA PRO A 229 11.46 -1.55 11.62
C PRO A 229 10.14 -1.58 10.84
N ASN A 230 9.79 -2.75 10.28
CA ASN A 230 8.62 -2.98 9.40
C ASN A 230 8.80 -2.63 7.91
N VAL A 231 9.86 -3.13 7.27
CA VAL A 231 10.06 -3.08 5.80
C VAL A 231 9.03 -3.93 5.01
N GLY A 232 7.99 -4.41 5.69
CA GLY A 232 6.93 -5.22 5.13
C GLY A 232 7.42 -6.58 4.61
N GLU A 233 6.61 -7.19 3.74
CA GLU A 233 7.03 -8.32 2.94
C GLU A 233 8.04 -7.90 1.86
N ASN A 234 9.14 -8.64 1.70
CA ASN A 234 10.19 -8.22 0.78
C ASN A 234 11.05 -9.39 0.23
N CYS A 235 11.89 -9.10 -0.76
CA CYS A 235 12.92 -10.00 -1.25
C CYS A 235 14.25 -9.64 -0.60
N LEU A 236 14.77 -10.52 0.24
CA LEU A 236 15.95 -10.31 1.08
C LEU A 236 17.01 -11.37 0.80
N CYS A 237 18.29 -11.04 1.05
CA CYS A 237 19.40 -11.99 0.94
C CYS A 237 19.33 -13.09 2.00
#